data_AF-A0A3D4W5M3-F1
#
_entry.id   AF-A0A3D4W5M3-F1
#
_cell.length_a   1.000
_cell.length_b   1.000
_cell.length_c   1.000
_cell.angle_alpha   90.00
_cell.angle_beta   90.00
_cell.angle_gamma   90.00
#
_symmetry.space_group_name_H-M   'P 1'
#
loop_
_entity.id
_entity.type
_entity.pdbx_description
1 polymer ?
#
loop_
_entity_poly.entity_id
_entity_poly.type
_entity_poly.pdbx_seq_one_letter_code
_entity_poly.pdbx_strand_id
1 'polypeptide(L)'
;YPNKSVWCYSGYTWEQLTGSVPCPARCEVTDELLSLLDVLVDGRFVEAQHDISLRFRGSSNQRLLDVPKSLAAKAPVWWEDEQVFATHTM
;
A
#
# COMPACT_ATOMS: atom_id res chain seq x y z
N TYR A 1 7.22 17.11 -17.04
CA TYR A 1 7.75 15.79 -16.67
C TYR A 1 8.51 15.95 -15.35
N PRO A 2 8.29 15.15 -14.29
CA PRO A 2 7.40 13.99 -14.14
C PRO A 2 6.47 14.05 -12.89
N ASN A 3 5.16 13.82 -13.06
CA ASN A 3 4.24 13.49 -11.96
C ASN A 3 3.75 12.04 -12.18
N LYS A 4 4.58 11.06 -11.83
CA LYS A 4 4.19 9.65 -11.83
C LYS A 4 4.14 9.17 -10.38
N SER A 5 3.12 8.39 -10.03
CA SER A 5 3.02 7.78 -8.71
C SER A 5 3.93 6.55 -8.60
N VAL A 6 4.59 6.39 -7.46
CA VAL A 6 5.42 5.25 -7.07
C VAL A 6 4.61 4.32 -6.17
N TRP A 7 4.45 3.07 -6.59
CA TRP A 7 3.70 2.03 -5.89
C TRP A 7 4.65 0.92 -5.45
N CYS A 8 4.43 0.33 -4.26
CA CYS A 8 5.24 -0.78 -3.76
C CYS A 8 4.36 -1.96 -3.33
N TYR A 9 4.73 -3.17 -3.76
CA TYR A 9 4.15 -4.44 -3.28
C TYR A 9 5.20 -5.10 -2.39
N SER A 10 5.08 -4.93 -1.08
CA SER A 10 6.12 -5.40 -0.15
C SER A 10 5.89 -6.82 0.34
N GLY A 11 4.62 -7.27 0.39
CA GLY A 11 4.23 -8.50 1.09
C GLY A 11 4.29 -8.39 2.62
N TYR A 12 4.54 -7.19 3.15
CA TYR A 12 4.53 -6.89 4.59
C TYR A 12 3.43 -5.89 4.90
N THR A 13 3.01 -5.89 6.15
CA THR A 13 2.02 -4.95 6.67
C THR A 13 2.69 -3.64 7.10
N TRP A 14 1.90 -2.57 7.18
CA TRP A 14 2.29 -1.25 7.63
C TRP A 14 2.94 -1.35 8.99
N GLU A 15 2.28 -2.06 9.91
CA GLU A 15 2.74 -2.29 11.27
C GLU A 15 4.09 -3.02 11.28
N GLN A 16 4.34 -3.92 10.32
CA GLN A 16 5.64 -4.57 10.16
C GLN A 16 6.73 -3.62 9.64
N LEU A 17 6.39 -2.77 8.66
CA LEU A 17 7.33 -1.84 8.04
C LEU A 17 7.63 -0.61 8.91
N THR A 18 6.71 -0.21 9.79
CA THR A 18 6.91 0.86 10.78
C THR A 18 7.49 0.36 12.10
N GLY A 19 7.70 -0.95 12.24
CA GLY A 19 8.31 -1.56 13.42
C GLY A 19 7.38 -1.75 14.62
N SER A 20 6.07 -1.54 14.46
CA SER A 20 5.08 -1.88 15.48
C SER A 20 4.91 -3.40 15.66
N VAL A 21 5.24 -4.18 14.62
CA VAL A 21 5.34 -5.64 14.65
C VAL A 21 6.72 -6.04 14.10
N PRO A 22 7.48 -6.92 14.77
CA PRO A 22 8.76 -7.39 14.26
C PRO A 22 8.63 -8.08 12.90
N CYS A 23 9.53 -7.75 11.96
CA CYS A 23 9.63 -8.44 10.68
C CYS A 23 11.06 -8.37 10.13
N PRO A 24 11.46 -9.30 9.24
CA PRO A 24 12.82 -9.32 8.67
C PRO A 24 13.07 -8.22 7.64
N ALA A 25 12.03 -7.56 7.13
CA ALA A 25 12.16 -6.50 6.14
C ALA A 25 12.38 -5.11 6.74
N ARG A 26 12.20 -4.95 8.06
CA ARG A 26 12.45 -3.68 8.75
C ARG A 26 13.95 -3.51 8.95
N CYS A 27 14.51 -2.46 8.36
CA CYS A 27 15.91 -2.09 8.46
C CYS A 27 16.08 -0.55 8.47
N GLU A 28 17.33 -0.09 8.49
CA GLU A 28 17.71 1.31 8.60
C GLU A 28 17.23 2.20 7.43
N VAL A 29 16.93 1.62 6.27
CA VAL A 29 16.44 2.34 5.09
C VAL A 29 14.94 2.22 4.87
N THR A 30 14.21 1.49 5.72
CA THR A 30 12.76 1.27 5.51
C THR A 30 11.97 2.57 5.61
N ASP A 31 12.34 3.49 6.50
CA ASP A 31 11.66 4.79 6.62
C ASP A 31 11.90 5.67 5.38
N GLU A 32 13.12 5.68 4.86
CA GLU A 32 13.46 6.40 3.63
C GLU A 32 12.69 5.81 2.44
N LEU A 33 12.66 4.48 2.31
CA LEU A 33 11.86 3.80 1.30
C LEU A 33 10.39 4.24 1.37
N LEU A 34 9.77 4.18 2.55
CA LEU A 34 8.38 4.59 2.74
C LEU A 34 8.14 6.06 2.36
N SER A 35 9.10 6.95 2.66
CA SER A 35 8.98 8.37 2.30
C SER A 35 8.96 8.66 0.79
N LEU A 36 9.40 7.70 -0.02
CA LEU A 36 9.46 7.81 -1.49
C LEU A 36 8.24 7.18 -2.18
N LEU A 37 7.33 6.56 -1.43
CA LEU A 37 6.16 5.89 -1.99
C LEU A 37 4.93 6.81 -1.94
N ASP A 38 4.09 6.69 -2.97
CA ASP A 38 2.75 7.25 -2.95
C ASP A 38 1.75 6.21 -2.42
N VAL A 39 1.89 4.95 -2.82
CA VAL A 39 0.96 3.86 -2.46
C VAL A 39 1.70 2.59 -2.06
N LEU A 40 1.25 1.97 -0.96
CA LEU A 40 1.70 0.66 -0.51
C LEU A 40 0.59 -0.37 -0.70
N VAL A 41 0.88 -1.45 -1.43
CA VAL A 41 0.08 -2.67 -1.43
C VAL A 41 0.56 -3.55 -0.29
N ASP A 42 -0.20 -3.46 0.79
CA ASP A 42 0.10 -3.94 2.11
C ASP A 42 -0.34 -5.39 2.31
N GLY A 43 0.54 -6.23 2.82
CA GLY A 43 0.26 -7.63 3.15
C GLY A 43 0.54 -8.64 2.03
N ARG A 44 0.64 -9.92 2.42
CA ARG A 44 0.95 -11.04 1.52
C ARG A 44 -0.22 -11.39 0.61
N PHE A 45 0.10 -11.95 -0.54
CA PHE A 45 -0.91 -12.64 -1.35
C PHE A 45 -1.35 -13.93 -0.66
N VAL A 46 -2.67 -14.14 -0.59
CA VAL A 46 -3.28 -15.37 -0.05
C VAL A 46 -4.19 -15.98 -1.12
N GLU A 47 -3.84 -17.18 -1.60
CA GLU A 47 -4.58 -17.87 -2.67
C GLU A 47 -6.04 -18.14 -2.32
N ALA A 48 -6.33 -18.50 -1.06
CA ALA A 48 -7.70 -18.70 -0.57
C ALA A 48 -8.55 -17.41 -0.57
N GLN A 49 -7.91 -16.25 -0.68
CA GLN A 49 -8.54 -14.92 -0.75
C GLN A 49 -8.35 -14.28 -2.12
N HIS A 50 -7.93 -15.06 -3.12
CA HIS A 50 -7.68 -14.57 -4.47
C HIS A 50 -8.97 -14.05 -5.10
N ASP A 51 -8.92 -12.82 -5.60
CA ASP A 51 -10.03 -12.19 -6.30
C ASP A 51 -9.49 -11.24 -7.38
N ILE A 52 -9.68 -11.65 -8.64
CA ILE A 52 -9.20 -10.92 -9.82
C ILE A 52 -9.98 -9.63 -10.10
N SER A 53 -11.14 -9.43 -9.46
CA SER A 53 -11.94 -8.21 -9.61
C SER A 53 -11.38 -7.05 -8.79
N LEU A 54 -10.46 -7.33 -7.85
CA LEU A 54 -9.84 -6.32 -7.02
C LEU A 54 -8.83 -5.49 -7.82
N ARG A 55 -8.93 -4.18 -7.68
CA ARG A 55 -7.99 -3.27 -8.32
C ARG A 55 -6.63 -3.30 -7.62
N PHE A 56 -5.57 -3.45 -8.42
CA PHE A 56 -4.17 -3.32 -7.99
C PHE A 56 -3.77 -4.23 -6.81
N ARG A 57 -4.49 -5.33 -6.59
CA ARG A 57 -4.17 -6.36 -5.61
C ARG A 57 -4.76 -7.69 -6.05
N GLY A 58 -4.14 -8.79 -5.64
CA GLY A 58 -4.60 -10.13 -6.02
C GLY A 58 -5.47 -10.80 -4.96
N SER A 59 -5.43 -10.34 -3.72
CA SER A 59 -6.16 -10.99 -2.62
C SER A 59 -6.83 -9.98 -1.69
N SER A 60 -8.00 -10.34 -1.15
CA SER A 60 -8.86 -9.43 -0.38
C SER A 60 -8.24 -8.94 0.92
N ASN A 61 -7.28 -9.66 1.50
CA ASN A 61 -6.56 -9.22 2.69
C ASN A 61 -5.55 -8.10 2.43
N GLN A 62 -5.16 -7.86 1.16
CA GLN A 62 -4.15 -6.85 0.86
C GLN A 62 -4.75 -5.45 0.95
N ARG A 63 -4.16 -4.52 1.71
CA ARG A 63 -4.66 -3.14 1.83
C ARG A 63 -3.96 -2.25 0.81
N LEU A 64 -4.69 -1.29 0.21
CA LEU A 64 -4.08 -0.22 -0.57
C LEU A 64 -3.98 0.99 0.37
N LEU A 65 -2.76 1.40 0.71
CA LEU A 65 -2.52 2.48 1.66
C LEU A 65 -1.91 3.69 0.98
N ASP A 66 -2.46 4.87 1.27
CA ASP A 66 -1.90 6.17 0.89
C ASP A 66 -0.74 6.47 1.84
N VAL A 67 0.50 6.34 1.35
CA VAL A 67 1.68 6.40 2.21
C VAL A 67 1.90 7.80 2.78
N PRO A 68 1.81 8.90 2.00
CA PRO A 68 1.91 10.25 2.55
C PRO A 68 0.90 10.54 3.66
N LYS A 69 -0.38 10.19 3.46
CA LYS A 69 -1.40 10.36 4.51
C LYS A 69 -1.14 9.45 5.71
N SER A 70 -0.70 8.21 5.46
CA SER A 70 -0.42 7.25 6.54
C SER A 70 0.75 7.69 7.41
N LEU A 71 1.82 8.25 6.81
CA LEU A 71 2.96 8.81 7.54
C LEU A 71 2.53 10.02 8.38
N ALA A 72 1.73 10.94 7.82
CA ALA A 72 1.22 12.10 8.53
C ALA A 72 0.33 11.73 9.72
N ALA A 73 -0.53 10.71 9.55
CA ALA A 73 -1.42 10.20 10.59
C ALA A 73 -0.74 9.25 11.59
N LYS A 74 0.46 8.74 11.25
CA LYS A 74 1.13 7.63 11.97
C LYS A 74 0.26 6.37 12.09
N ALA A 75 -0.62 6.16 11.12
CA ALA A 75 -1.59 5.07 11.09
C ALA A 75 -1.92 4.73 9.64
N PRO A 76 -2.32 3.49 9.31
CA PRO A 76 -2.68 3.14 7.94
C PRO A 76 -3.92 3.91 7.49
N VAL A 77 -3.77 4.68 6.42
CA VAL A 77 -4.85 5.43 5.75
C VAL A 77 -5.11 4.79 4.41
N TRP A 78 -6.37 4.47 4.13
CA TRP A 78 -6.77 3.86 2.87
C TRP A 78 -6.46 4.78 1.69
N TRP A 79 -5.92 4.18 0.63
CA TRP A 79 -5.82 4.83 -0.66
C TRP A 79 -7.21 4.89 -1.30
N GLU A 80 -7.58 6.08 -1.74
CA GLU A 80 -8.79 6.33 -2.52
C GLU A 80 -8.38 6.67 -3.94
N ASP A 81 -9.11 6.12 -4.90
CA ASP A 81 -8.87 6.39 -6.30
C ASP A 81 -9.20 7.84 -6.66
N GLU A 82 -8.47 8.40 -7.61
CA GLU A 82 -8.84 9.71 -8.16
C GLU A 82 -10.22 9.58 -8.81
N GLN A 83 -11.11 10.54 -8.52
CA GLN A 83 -12.52 10.53 -8.93
C GLN A 83 -12.75 10.28 -10.44
N VAL A 84 -11.73 10.44 -11.28
CA VAL A 84 -11.78 10.22 -12.73
C VAL A 84 -12.02 8.74 -13.10
N PHE A 85 -11.71 7.78 -12.22
CA PHE A 85 -11.92 6.34 -12.48
C PHE A 85 -12.91 5.66 -11.52
N ALA A 86 -13.51 6.42 -10.60
CA ALA A 86 -14.48 5.90 -9.63
C ALA A 86 -15.87 5.65 -10.24
N THR A 87 -16.23 6.36 -11.30
CA THR A 87 -17.48 6.14 -12.03
C THR A 87 -17.23 5.32 -13.29
N HIS A 88 -17.77 4.09 -13.33
CA HIS A 88 -17.93 3.32 -14.57
C HIS A 88 -19.05 3.92 -15.45
N THR A 89 -19.02 5.24 -15.66
CA THR A 89 -19.90 5.89 -16.61
C THR A 89 -19.10 6.08 -17.89
N MET A 90 -19.31 5.16 -18.83
CA MET A 90 -19.01 5.37 -20.25
C MET A 90 -19.92 6.45 -20.82
#